data_AF-A0A1H3UGL8-F1
#
_entry.id   AF-A0A1H3UGL8-F1
#
_cell.length_a   1.000
_cell.length_b   1.000
_cell.length_c   1.000
_cell.angle_alpha   90.00
_cell.angle_beta   90.00
_cell.angle_gamma   90.00
#
_symmetry.space_group_name_H-M   'P 1'
#
loop_
_entity.id
_entity.type
_entity.pdbx_description
1 polymer ?
#
loop_
_entity_poly.entity_id
_entity_poly.type
_entity_poly.pdbx_seq_one_letter_code
_entity_poly.pdbx_strand_id
1 'polypeptide(L)'
;MDHPEGAKETGDVRLGFDRRVRLEFHGSKISSDAGLLLFRELDEVLGLHDIAGGFLRDTRTGHNRLHTLVGLLRQSVFGRLAGYDDVNDADRLSLDPVMRQVVGGRAVEAKAASASQMGRFETEVLAKADNRAALSDLSGQ
;
A
#
# COMPACT_ATOMS: atom_id res chain seq x y z
N MET A 1 14.18 -41.13 -6.34
CA MET A 1 13.99 -39.71 -6.70
C MET A 1 12.67 -39.32 -6.08
N ASP A 2 12.75 -38.89 -4.84
CA ASP A 2 11.61 -38.65 -3.97
C ASP A 2 10.81 -37.45 -4.49
N HIS A 3 9.55 -37.69 -4.79
CA HIS A 3 8.58 -36.60 -4.90
C HIS A 3 8.34 -36.07 -3.49
N PRO A 4 8.46 -34.75 -3.24
CA PRO A 4 8.02 -34.22 -1.98
C PRO A 4 6.48 -34.27 -1.94
N GLU A 5 5.95 -35.27 -1.26
CA GLU A 5 4.61 -35.24 -0.68
C GLU A 5 4.58 -34.19 0.43
N GLY A 6 3.68 -33.20 0.32
CA GLY A 6 3.43 -32.32 1.45
C GLY A 6 2.81 -30.97 1.13
N ALA A 7 1.61 -30.93 0.57
CA ALA A 7 0.68 -29.85 0.84
C ALA A 7 -0.70 -30.47 1.12
N LYS A 8 -0.86 -31.00 2.34
CA LYS A 8 -2.18 -31.25 2.92
C LYS A 8 -2.93 -29.93 2.93
N GLU A 9 -4.23 -29.95 2.60
CA GLU A 9 -5.15 -28.81 2.60
C GLU A 9 -4.83 -27.78 3.69
N THR A 10 -4.03 -26.76 3.35
CA THR A 10 -3.96 -25.54 4.12
C THR A 10 -5.18 -24.74 3.66
N GLY A 11 -6.23 -24.74 4.48
CA GLY A 11 -7.37 -23.85 4.26
C GLY A 11 -6.85 -22.46 3.94
N ASP A 12 -7.30 -21.91 2.83
CA ASP A 12 -6.83 -20.65 2.28
C ASP A 12 -6.67 -19.56 3.33
N VAL A 13 -5.44 -19.08 3.48
CA VAL A 13 -5.14 -17.97 4.37
C VAL A 13 -5.77 -16.71 3.77
N ARG A 14 -6.71 -16.13 4.51
CA ARG A 14 -7.38 -14.87 4.16
C ARG A 14 -6.80 -13.73 4.96
N LEU A 15 -6.68 -12.58 4.31
CA LEU A 15 -6.22 -11.35 4.93
C LEU A 15 -7.39 -10.68 5.67
N GLY A 16 -7.11 -10.11 6.85
CA GLY A 16 -8.08 -9.38 7.65
C GLY A 16 -8.48 -8.05 7.01
N PHE A 17 -7.53 -7.34 6.38
CA PHE A 17 -7.83 -6.04 5.75
C PHE A 17 -8.78 -6.16 4.53
N ASP A 18 -8.71 -7.28 3.79
CA ASP A 18 -9.67 -7.63 2.75
C ASP A 18 -9.82 -9.15 2.65
N ARG A 19 -10.92 -9.66 3.20
CA ARG A 19 -11.25 -11.10 3.22
C ARG A 19 -11.52 -11.71 1.84
N ARG A 20 -11.64 -10.88 0.79
CA ARG A 20 -11.76 -11.34 -0.60
C ARG A 20 -10.39 -11.76 -1.14
N VAL A 21 -9.30 -11.27 -0.55
CA VAL A 21 -7.95 -11.67 -0.92
C VAL A 21 -7.63 -13.00 -0.26
N ARG A 22 -7.36 -14.00 -1.11
CA ARG A 22 -6.92 -15.34 -0.71
C ARG A 22 -5.46 -15.49 -1.11
N LEU A 23 -4.62 -15.92 -0.17
CA LEU A 23 -3.24 -16.26 -0.46
C LEU A 23 -3.21 -17.70 -0.97
N GLU A 24 -3.17 -17.83 -2.29
CA GLU A 24 -3.12 -19.12 -2.98
C GLU A 24 -1.95 -19.13 -3.97
N PHE A 25 -1.25 -20.26 -4.09
CA PHE A 25 -0.14 -20.41 -5.04
C PHE A 25 -0.68 -20.75 -6.44
N HIS A 26 -1.15 -19.73 -7.17
CA HIS A 26 -1.65 -19.87 -8.54
C HIS A 26 -0.79 -19.05 -9.52
N GLY A 27 -0.23 -19.70 -10.54
CA GLY A 27 0.76 -19.09 -11.46
C GLY A 27 0.21 -18.09 -12.49
N SER A 28 -1.06 -17.65 -12.43
CA SER A 28 -1.70 -16.87 -13.50
C SER A 28 -1.64 -15.34 -13.34
N LYS A 29 -1.41 -14.83 -12.13
CA LYS A 29 -1.07 -13.43 -11.85
C LYS A 29 0.02 -13.37 -10.79
N ILE A 30 1.25 -13.27 -11.25
CA ILE A 30 2.44 -13.29 -10.39
C ILE A 30 2.87 -11.85 -10.12
N SER A 31 2.99 -11.50 -8.84
CA SER A 31 3.67 -10.28 -8.38
C SER A 31 4.86 -10.71 -7.53
N SER A 32 6.02 -10.10 -7.77
CA SER A 32 7.20 -10.26 -6.89
C SER A 32 6.97 -9.66 -5.51
N ASP A 33 5.99 -8.77 -5.39
CA ASP A 33 5.81 -7.92 -4.22
C ASP A 33 4.73 -8.46 -3.28
N ALA A 34 4.29 -9.73 -3.47
CA ALA A 34 3.24 -10.38 -2.68
C ALA A 34 3.49 -10.33 -1.16
N GLY A 35 4.75 -10.27 -0.72
CA GLY A 35 5.12 -10.07 0.68
C GLY A 35 4.56 -8.78 1.30
N LEU A 36 4.31 -7.74 0.49
CA LEU A 36 3.68 -6.49 0.94
C LEU A 36 2.29 -6.68 1.54
N LEU A 37 1.57 -7.74 1.16
CA LEU A 37 0.26 -8.07 1.74
C LEU A 37 0.36 -8.42 3.24
N LEU A 38 1.47 -9.01 3.67
CA LEU A 38 1.73 -9.32 5.08
C LEU A 38 2.01 -8.04 5.88
N PHE A 39 2.77 -7.11 5.30
CA PHE A 39 3.01 -5.80 5.90
C PHE A 39 1.72 -4.96 5.96
N ARG A 40 0.87 -5.07 4.95
CA ARG A 40 -0.46 -4.43 4.95
C ARG A 40 -1.36 -4.99 6.04
N GLU A 41 -1.37 -6.31 6.23
CA GLU A 41 -2.10 -6.96 7.32
C GLU A 41 -1.60 -6.49 8.69
N LEU A 42 -0.29 -6.45 8.89
CA LEU A 42 0.31 -5.93 10.11
C LEU A 42 -0.04 -4.46 10.35
N ASP A 43 0.03 -3.63 9.31
CA ASP A 43 -0.40 -2.23 9.38
C ASP A 43 -1.87 -2.10 9.77
N GLU A 44 -2.77 -2.93 9.25
CA GLU A 44 -4.19 -2.91 9.61
C GLU A 44 -4.40 -3.28 11.09
N VAL A 45 -3.68 -4.30 11.58
CA VAL A 45 -3.77 -4.73 12.99
C VAL A 45 -3.25 -3.65 13.94
N LEU A 46 -2.19 -2.94 13.55
CA LEU A 46 -1.57 -1.90 14.37
C LEU A 46 -2.16 -0.50 14.15
N GLY A 47 -2.88 -0.28 13.05
CA GLY A 47 -3.47 1.01 12.69
C GLY A 47 -2.45 2.11 12.34
N LEU A 48 -1.21 1.78 11.96
CA LEU A 48 -0.12 2.76 11.86
C LEU A 48 -0.43 3.86 10.84
N HIS A 49 -0.84 3.49 9.63
CA HIS A 49 -1.16 4.46 8.59
C HIS A 49 -2.47 5.22 8.86
N ASP A 50 -3.38 4.66 9.66
CA ASP A 50 -4.62 5.34 10.05
C ASP A 50 -4.34 6.40 11.11
N ILE A 51 -3.47 6.11 12.09
CA ILE A 51 -2.95 7.10 13.04
C ILE A 51 -2.28 8.25 12.27
N ALA A 52 -1.34 7.93 11.37
CA ALA A 52 -0.69 8.94 10.53
C ALA A 52 -1.72 9.75 9.70
N GLY A 53 -2.71 9.07 9.13
CA GLY A 53 -3.80 9.70 8.39
C GLY A 53 -4.62 10.70 9.20
N GLY A 54 -4.78 10.49 10.51
CA GLY A 54 -5.48 11.40 11.41
C GLY A 54 -4.76 12.73 11.64
N PHE A 55 -3.42 12.74 11.51
CA PHE A 55 -2.61 13.95 11.70
C PHE A 55 -2.32 14.69 10.40
N LEU A 56 -2.36 14.00 9.25
CA LEU A 56 -2.09 14.61 7.95
C LEU A 56 -3.23 15.50 7.46
N ARG A 57 -2.89 16.72 7.04
CA ARG A 57 -3.81 17.68 6.42
C ARG A 57 -3.88 17.48 4.91
N ASP A 58 -5.06 17.13 4.39
CA ASP A 58 -5.29 17.00 2.94
C ASP A 58 -5.60 18.35 2.29
N THR A 59 -4.58 18.95 1.70
CA THR A 59 -4.71 20.23 0.99
C THR A 59 -5.09 20.08 -0.48
N ARG A 60 -5.20 18.85 -0.99
CA ARG A 60 -5.56 18.60 -2.39
C ARG A 60 -7.04 18.91 -2.60
N THR A 61 -7.45 19.21 -3.82
CA THR A 61 -8.85 19.52 -4.15
C THR A 61 -9.30 18.78 -5.43
N GLY A 62 -10.62 18.66 -5.61
CA GLY A 62 -11.23 18.06 -6.81
C GLY A 62 -10.71 16.66 -7.14
N HIS A 63 -10.35 16.45 -8.41
CA HIS A 63 -9.89 15.16 -8.94
C HIS A 63 -8.56 14.67 -8.35
N ASN A 64 -7.81 15.53 -7.65
CA ASN A 64 -6.57 15.13 -6.98
C ASN A 64 -6.79 14.29 -5.71
N ARG A 65 -8.04 14.16 -5.23
CA ARG A 65 -8.44 13.28 -4.13
C ARG A 65 -8.89 11.88 -4.60
N LEU A 66 -8.36 11.39 -5.73
CA LEU A 66 -8.72 10.07 -6.23
C LEU A 66 -8.38 8.96 -5.21
N HIS A 67 -7.19 9.06 -4.61
CA HIS A 67 -6.71 8.20 -3.54
C HIS A 67 -6.74 8.94 -2.20
N THR A 68 -7.10 8.21 -1.13
CA THR A 68 -7.03 8.72 0.24
C THR A 68 -5.57 9.05 0.60
N LEU A 69 -5.37 9.94 1.57
CA LEU A 69 -4.00 10.21 2.07
C LEU A 69 -3.36 8.94 2.63
N VAL A 70 -4.12 8.14 3.37
CA VAL A 70 -3.67 6.85 3.90
C VAL A 70 -3.23 5.91 2.78
N GLY A 71 -4.01 5.78 1.70
CA GLY A 71 -3.64 4.92 0.58
C GLY A 71 -2.39 5.40 -0.16
N LEU A 72 -2.21 6.71 -0.31
CA LEU A 72 -0.98 7.29 -0.87
C LEU A 72 0.23 7.10 0.04
N LEU A 73 0.03 7.25 1.35
CA LEU A 73 1.08 7.02 2.34
C LEU A 73 1.51 5.55 2.33
N ARG A 74 0.55 4.61 2.30
CA ARG A 74 0.83 3.17 2.15
C ARG A 74 1.64 2.87 0.91
N GLN A 75 1.24 3.41 -0.25
CA GLN A 75 2.01 3.24 -1.49
C GLN A 75 3.43 3.83 -1.39
N SER A 76 3.58 5.00 -0.77
CA SER A 76 4.87 5.66 -0.58
C SER A 76 5.80 4.85 0.34
N VAL A 77 5.28 4.35 1.47
CA VAL A 77 6.07 3.58 2.45
C VAL A 77 6.35 2.17 1.95
N PHE A 78 5.35 1.46 1.43
CA PHE A 78 5.53 0.08 0.97
C PHE A 78 6.26 -0.01 -0.38
N GLY A 79 6.21 1.03 -1.22
CA GLY A 79 7.07 1.14 -2.39
C GLY A 79 8.55 1.11 -1.98
N ARG A 80 8.94 1.96 -1.02
CA ARG A 80 10.32 1.97 -0.46
C ARG A 80 10.67 0.64 0.21
N LEU A 81 9.74 0.06 0.95
CA LEU A 81 9.94 -1.26 1.58
C LEU A 81 10.24 -2.35 0.54
N ALA A 82 9.64 -2.27 -0.64
CA ALA A 82 9.89 -3.17 -1.76
C ALA A 82 11.10 -2.78 -2.64
N GLY A 83 11.82 -1.71 -2.29
CA GLY A 83 13.00 -1.24 -3.02
C GLY A 83 12.70 -0.27 -4.17
N TYR A 84 11.50 0.29 -4.23
CA TYR A 84 11.13 1.35 -5.17
C TYR A 84 11.18 2.72 -4.47
N ASP A 85 12.37 3.32 -4.46
CA ASP A 85 12.61 4.56 -3.74
C ASP A 85 12.07 5.80 -4.45
N ASP A 86 12.04 5.74 -5.79
CA ASP A 86 11.64 6.83 -6.66
C ASP A 86 10.18 6.70 -7.13
N VAL A 87 9.56 7.83 -7.45
CA VAL A 87 8.18 7.85 -7.95
C VAL A 87 8.03 7.41 -9.42
N ASN A 88 9.13 7.17 -10.14
CA ASN A 88 9.11 6.78 -11.56
C ASN A 88 8.52 5.38 -11.78
N ASP A 89 8.68 4.46 -10.82
CA ASP A 89 8.12 3.11 -10.86
C ASP A 89 6.61 3.10 -10.58
N ALA A 90 6.05 4.17 -10.02
CA ALA A 90 4.65 4.21 -9.59
C ALA A 90 3.66 3.99 -10.74
N ASP A 91 4.00 4.36 -11.99
CA ASP A 91 3.14 4.07 -13.14
C ASP A 91 3.05 2.57 -13.42
N ARG A 92 4.18 1.84 -13.35
CA ARG A 92 4.21 0.37 -13.48
C ARG A 92 3.50 -0.28 -12.30
N LEU A 93 3.85 0.14 -11.08
CA LEU A 93 3.26 -0.38 -9.84
C LEU A 93 1.77 -0.08 -9.72
N SER A 94 1.27 0.99 -10.37
CA SER A 94 -0.17 1.30 -10.34
C SER A 94 -1.04 0.16 -10.87
N LEU A 95 -0.50 -0.67 -11.76
CA LEU A 95 -1.17 -1.81 -12.38
C LEU A 95 -0.92 -3.12 -11.63
N ASP A 96 0.05 -3.15 -10.71
CA ASP A 96 0.37 -4.33 -9.94
C ASP A 96 -0.80 -4.68 -8.99
N PRO A 97 -1.29 -5.94 -9.01
CA PRO A 97 -2.44 -6.35 -8.22
C PRO A 97 -2.17 -6.27 -6.70
N VAL A 98 -0.93 -6.46 -6.25
CA VAL A 98 -0.56 -6.34 -4.85
C VAL A 98 -0.52 -4.87 -4.44
N MET A 99 0.08 -4.00 -5.25
CA MET A 99 0.10 -2.56 -4.95
C MET A 99 -1.32 -1.96 -4.92
N ARG A 100 -2.22 -2.42 -5.78
CA ARG A 100 -3.65 -2.05 -5.72
C ARG A 100 -4.30 -2.43 -4.39
N GLN A 101 -3.96 -3.61 -3.85
CA GLN A 101 -4.44 -4.05 -2.54
C GLN A 101 -3.81 -3.26 -1.39
N VAL A 102 -2.52 -2.93 -1.50
CA VAL A 102 -1.80 -2.07 -0.55
C VAL A 102 -2.47 -0.70 -0.43
N VAL A 103 -2.78 -0.05 -1.57
CA VAL A 103 -3.46 1.26 -1.58
C VAL A 103 -4.89 1.17 -1.05
N GLY A 104 -5.60 0.09 -1.41
CA GLY A 104 -6.97 -0.14 -0.98
C GLY A 104 -8.00 0.80 -1.63
N GLY A 105 -9.24 0.72 -1.14
CA GLY A 105 -10.35 1.52 -1.64
C GLY A 105 -10.58 1.32 -3.15
N ARG A 106 -10.65 2.42 -3.90
CA ARG A 106 -10.87 2.38 -5.36
C ARG A 106 -9.72 1.75 -6.14
N ALA A 107 -8.51 1.72 -5.59
CA ALA A 107 -7.36 1.13 -6.28
C ALA A 107 -7.52 -0.38 -6.46
N VAL A 108 -8.24 -1.05 -5.55
CA VAL A 108 -8.50 -2.50 -5.61
C VAL A 108 -9.13 -2.90 -6.93
N GLU A 109 -10.02 -2.10 -7.50
CA GLU A 109 -10.71 -2.40 -8.76
C GLU A 109 -10.11 -1.69 -9.99
N ALA A 110 -9.46 -0.55 -9.78
CA ALA A 110 -8.87 0.26 -10.85
C ALA A 110 -7.35 0.13 -10.88
N LYS A 111 -6.64 1.18 -10.45
CA LYS A 111 -5.20 1.26 -10.36
C LYS A 111 -4.78 1.98 -9.09
N ALA A 112 -3.60 1.68 -8.58
CA ALA A 112 -2.94 2.48 -7.55
C ALA A 112 -2.50 3.84 -8.12
N ALA A 113 -1.88 4.69 -7.30
CA ALA A 113 -1.55 6.05 -7.71
C ALA A 113 -0.42 6.07 -8.76
N SER A 114 -0.54 6.94 -9.75
CA SER A 114 0.47 7.17 -10.79
C SER A 114 1.70 7.92 -10.25
N ALA A 115 2.77 7.97 -11.05
CA ALA A 115 3.97 8.75 -10.75
C ALA A 115 3.64 10.23 -10.47
N SER A 116 2.76 10.83 -11.28
CA SER A 116 2.32 12.21 -11.07
C SER A 116 1.49 12.43 -9.80
N GLN A 117 0.70 11.43 -9.38
CA GLN A 117 -0.07 11.50 -8.14
C GLN A 117 0.84 11.35 -6.92
N MET A 118 1.81 10.42 -6.98
CA MET A 118 2.81 10.21 -5.94
C MET A 118 3.75 11.41 -5.81
N GLY A 119 4.25 11.94 -6.92
CA GLY A 119 5.13 13.12 -6.91
C GLY A 119 4.47 14.32 -6.23
N ARG A 120 3.21 14.64 -6.56
CA ARG A 120 2.46 15.71 -5.86
C ARG A 120 2.18 15.38 -4.40
N PHE A 121 1.87 14.13 -4.08
CA PHE A 121 1.69 13.74 -2.68
C PHE A 121 2.96 13.99 -1.86
N GLU A 122 4.11 13.56 -2.35
CA GLU A 122 5.38 13.72 -1.61
C GLU A 122 5.84 15.18 -1.54
N THR A 123 5.71 15.94 -2.63
CA THR A 123 6.24 17.31 -2.73
C THR A 123 5.26 18.42 -2.31
N GLU A 124 3.95 18.21 -2.46
CA GLU A 124 2.93 19.22 -2.17
C GLU A 124 2.07 18.90 -0.94
N VAL A 125 2.05 17.64 -0.49
CA VAL A 125 1.33 17.23 0.73
C VAL A 125 2.31 16.94 1.85
N LEU A 126 3.16 15.92 1.73
CA LEU A 126 4.06 15.52 2.82
C LEU A 126 5.11 16.59 3.14
N ALA A 127 5.60 17.32 2.14
CA ALA A 127 6.60 18.36 2.35
C ALA A 127 6.05 19.66 3.00
N LYS A 128 4.73 19.80 3.18
CA LYS A 128 4.16 20.97 3.87
C LYS A 128 4.60 21.01 5.32
N ALA A 129 4.87 22.21 5.83
CA ALA A 129 5.37 22.42 7.19
C ALA A 129 4.51 21.71 8.25
N ASP A 130 3.18 21.89 8.19
CA ASP A 130 2.24 21.23 9.11
C ASP A 130 2.33 19.70 9.07
N ASN A 131 2.43 19.12 7.86
CA ASN A 131 2.49 17.67 7.69
C ASN A 131 3.87 17.11 8.09
N ARG A 132 4.97 17.83 7.85
CA ARG A 132 6.31 17.44 8.32
C ARG A 132 6.40 17.45 9.85
N ALA A 133 5.83 18.47 10.49
CA ALA A 133 5.75 18.55 11.94
C ALA A 133 4.92 17.38 12.49
N ALA A 134 3.72 17.16 11.95
CA ALA A 134 2.85 16.04 12.32
C ALA A 134 3.56 14.68 12.20
N LEU A 135 4.31 14.43 11.11
CA LEU A 135 5.03 13.17 10.92
C LEU A 135 6.18 12.99 11.91
N SER A 136 6.83 14.06 12.33
CA SER A 136 7.93 14.00 13.31
C SER A 136 7.41 13.63 14.70
N ASP A 137 6.22 14.14 15.05
CA ASP A 137 5.57 13.90 16.33
C ASP A 137 4.93 12.51 16.45
N LEU A 138 4.75 11.78 15.34
CA LEU A 138 4.18 10.41 15.34
C LEU A 138 4.98 9.41 16.17
N SER A 139 6.30 9.59 16.27
CA SER A 139 7.18 8.69 17.03
C SER A 139 7.04 8.82 18.56
N GLY A 140 6.35 9.86 19.03
CA GLY A 140 6.12 10.14 20.44
C GLY A 140 4.71 9.84 20.96
N GLN A 141 3.88 9.18 20.16
CA GLN A 141 2.48 8.84 20.48
C GLN A 141 2.32 7.36 20.88
#